data_AF-A0A4Q7UE04-F1
#
_entry.id   AF-A0A4Q7UE04-F1
#
_cell.length_a   1.000
_cell.length_b   1.000
_cell.length_c   1.000
_cell.angle_alpha   90.00
_cell.angle_beta   90.00
_cell.angle_gamma   90.00
#
_symmetry.space_group_name_H-M   'P 1'
#
loop_
_entity.id
_entity.type
_entity.pdbx_description
1 polymer ?
#
loop_
_entity_poly.entity_id
_entity_poly.type
_entity_poly.pdbx_seq_one_letter_code
_entity_poly.pdbx_strand_id
1 'polypeptide(L)'
;MARAAAVVPSATGPIERPAPDLSDGPALRAAGQGAPDDDAAPGARSEERRQTRERRRLRAAALVLVSVVLLGAVPLFFGIRTLSRDPVFDNLDQLGVPGWAAAKTVDDVSGSRWCLLDCRLRERTVTSEKSPEETAKVYEDALRQDGWRPWKVSRCPEQQTKGSYTCWRRDELTLDLWVREPTCVPPPVDGEPAVVPSDDSSAAATECTGSLVSVKVRNAIDDERTRPQPTNDPSLTGEDPFPTVSGDPLGELTPSPS
;
A
#
# COMPACT_ATOMS: atom_id res chain seq x y z
N MET A 1 -19.69 27.70 -13.33
CA MET A 1 -21.09 27.24 -13.59
C MET A 1 -20.96 25.91 -14.34
N ALA A 2 -21.57 24.78 -14.01
CA ALA A 2 -22.84 24.52 -13.35
C ALA A 2 -22.76 23.25 -12.45
N ARG A 3 -23.61 23.19 -11.43
CA ARG A 3 -23.82 22.05 -10.53
C ARG A 3 -24.84 21.08 -11.17
N ALA A 4 -24.52 19.79 -11.22
CA ALA A 4 -25.51 18.76 -11.55
C ALA A 4 -26.21 18.29 -10.27
N ALA A 5 -27.53 18.49 -10.20
CA ALA A 5 -28.40 18.06 -9.13
C ALA A 5 -28.91 16.64 -9.41
N ALA A 6 -28.85 15.76 -8.41
CA ALA A 6 -29.48 14.45 -8.47
C ALA A 6 -30.98 14.57 -8.15
N VAL A 7 -31.82 14.16 -9.10
CA VAL A 7 -33.28 14.10 -8.98
C VAL A 7 -33.66 12.75 -8.35
N VAL A 8 -34.46 12.78 -7.29
CA VAL A 8 -35.08 11.60 -6.67
C VAL A 8 -36.48 11.39 -7.27
N PRO A 9 -36.83 10.21 -7.81
CA PRO A 9 -38.22 9.95 -8.16
C PRO A 9 -39.02 9.50 -6.93
N SER A 10 -40.12 10.21 -6.66
CA SER A 10 -41.22 9.75 -5.81
C SER A 10 -42.13 8.82 -6.60
N ALA A 11 -42.48 7.67 -6.04
CA ALA A 11 -43.57 6.83 -6.54
C ALA A 11 -44.66 6.71 -5.46
N THR A 12 -45.80 7.34 -5.74
CA THR A 12 -47.08 7.16 -5.05
C THR A 12 -48.04 6.61 -6.10
N GLY A 13 -48.65 5.44 -5.84
CA GLY A 13 -49.68 4.85 -6.71
C GLY A 13 -50.21 3.53 -6.15
N PRO A 14 -51.50 3.20 -6.35
CA PRO A 14 -52.32 2.47 -5.38
C PRO A 14 -52.33 0.94 -5.51
N ILE A 15 -52.82 0.34 -4.42
CA ILE A 15 -53.00 -1.09 -4.12
C ILE A 15 -54.07 -1.72 -5.03
N GLU A 16 -53.77 -2.89 -5.60
CA GLU A 16 -54.77 -3.77 -6.24
C GLU A 16 -54.75 -5.15 -5.55
N ARG A 17 -55.91 -5.56 -5.06
CA ARG A 17 -56.14 -6.78 -4.27
C ARG A 17 -57.09 -7.67 -5.11
N PRO A 18 -56.79 -8.94 -5.39
CA PRO A 18 -57.78 -9.82 -6.00
C PRO A 18 -58.71 -10.41 -4.92
N ALA A 19 -60.01 -10.34 -5.19
CA ALA A 19 -61.07 -11.02 -4.46
C ALA A 19 -61.22 -12.49 -4.92
N PRO A 20 -61.78 -13.40 -4.09
CA PRO A 20 -61.91 -14.81 -4.42
C PRO A 20 -63.24 -15.13 -5.12
N ASP A 21 -63.19 -16.08 -6.05
CA ASP A 21 -64.37 -16.70 -6.67
C ASP A 21 -65.07 -17.67 -5.71
N LEU A 22 -66.40 -17.62 -5.76
CA LEU A 22 -67.38 -18.44 -5.05
C LEU A 22 -68.18 -19.18 -6.13
N SER A 23 -68.30 -20.52 -6.07
CA SER A 23 -69.48 -21.26 -6.55
C SER A 23 -69.44 -22.75 -6.14
N ASP A 24 -70.50 -23.16 -5.41
CA ASP A 24 -71.30 -24.41 -5.45
C ASP A 24 -70.60 -25.80 -5.38
N GLY A 25 -70.85 -26.73 -4.43
CA GLY A 25 -72.08 -27.27 -3.82
C GLY A 25 -72.43 -28.66 -4.44
N PRO A 26 -73.10 -29.68 -3.81
CA PRO A 26 -73.70 -29.81 -2.46
C PRO A 26 -73.49 -31.18 -1.73
N ALA A 27 -73.91 -31.31 -0.46
CA ALA A 27 -74.84 -32.36 0.08
C ALA A 27 -74.73 -32.61 1.61
N LEU A 28 -75.81 -32.21 2.29
CA LEU A 28 -76.50 -32.73 3.49
C LEU A 28 -75.89 -33.85 4.39
N ARG A 29 -75.85 -33.49 5.69
CA ARG A 29 -76.14 -34.25 6.94
C ARG A 29 -75.30 -35.49 7.33
N ALA A 30 -74.62 -35.36 8.47
CA ALA A 30 -74.89 -36.20 9.65
C ALA A 30 -74.48 -35.46 10.93
N ALA A 31 -75.47 -35.20 11.81
CA ALA A 31 -75.19 -34.98 13.23
C ALA A 31 -74.78 -36.35 13.80
N GLY A 32 -73.48 -36.51 14.02
CA GLY A 32 -72.90 -37.68 14.68
C GLY A 32 -72.00 -37.18 15.80
N GLN A 33 -72.44 -37.40 17.03
CA GLN A 33 -71.61 -37.31 18.22
C GLN A 33 -70.30 -38.07 18.01
N GLY A 34 -69.21 -37.40 18.35
CA GLY A 34 -67.88 -37.93 18.30
C GLY A 34 -66.94 -36.80 18.65
N ALA A 35 -67.03 -36.31 19.89
CA ALA A 35 -65.88 -35.66 20.49
C ALA A 35 -64.71 -36.65 20.37
N PRO A 36 -63.61 -36.33 19.67
CA PRO A 36 -62.39 -37.03 19.93
C PRO A 36 -61.87 -36.49 21.25
N ASP A 37 -61.69 -37.42 22.18
CA ASP A 37 -61.06 -37.25 23.46
C ASP A 37 -59.97 -36.18 23.44
N ASP A 38 -60.09 -35.25 24.38
CA ASP A 38 -58.99 -34.45 24.89
C ASP A 38 -57.94 -35.37 25.51
N ASP A 39 -57.16 -36.05 24.67
CA ASP A 39 -55.93 -36.75 25.06
C ASP A 39 -54.79 -36.34 24.12
N ALA A 40 -54.67 -35.04 23.87
CA ALA A 40 -53.36 -34.48 23.63
C ALA A 40 -52.70 -34.29 24.98
N ALA A 41 -51.77 -35.19 25.31
CA ALA A 41 -50.89 -35.07 26.47
C ALA A 41 -50.49 -33.59 26.67
N PRO A 42 -50.75 -32.98 27.84
CA PRO A 42 -50.52 -31.55 28.09
C PRO A 42 -49.08 -31.07 27.80
N GLY A 43 -48.14 -32.01 27.69
CA GLY A 43 -46.74 -31.81 27.33
C GLY A 43 -46.44 -31.68 25.82
N ALA A 44 -47.13 -32.41 24.93
CA ALA A 44 -46.70 -32.50 23.52
C ALA A 44 -46.87 -31.17 22.75
N ARG A 45 -48.03 -30.52 22.91
CA ARG A 45 -48.29 -29.20 22.30
C ARG A 45 -47.47 -28.08 22.96
N SER A 46 -47.10 -28.23 24.22
CA SER A 46 -46.28 -27.24 24.94
C SER A 46 -44.79 -27.37 24.59
N GLU A 47 -44.31 -28.58 24.31
CA GLU A 47 -42.97 -28.85 23.77
C GLU A 47 -42.79 -28.38 22.32
N GLU A 48 -43.76 -28.61 21.43
CA GLU A 48 -43.69 -28.08 20.05
C GLU A 48 -43.74 -26.54 20.02
N ARG A 49 -44.56 -25.92 20.87
CA ARG A 49 -44.59 -24.46 21.04
C ARG A 49 -43.28 -23.92 21.62
N ARG A 50 -42.57 -24.71 22.44
CA ARG A 50 -41.25 -24.36 22.96
C ARG A 50 -40.17 -24.47 21.89
N GLN A 51 -40.14 -25.55 21.12
CA GLN A 51 -39.19 -25.73 20.01
C GLN A 51 -39.36 -24.66 18.92
N THR A 52 -40.61 -24.28 18.59
CA THR A 52 -40.86 -23.21 17.62
C THR A 52 -40.42 -21.84 18.14
N ARG A 53 -40.57 -21.56 19.45
CA ARG A 53 -40.03 -20.34 20.09
C ARG A 53 -38.51 -20.34 20.10
N GLU A 54 -37.87 -21.46 20.39
CA GLU A 54 -36.42 -21.61 20.37
C GLU A 54 -35.85 -21.43 18.95
N ARG A 55 -36.46 -22.06 17.93
CA ARG A 55 -36.09 -21.83 16.51
C ARG A 55 -36.30 -20.38 16.08
N ARG A 56 -37.38 -19.72 16.50
CA ARG A 56 -37.62 -18.29 16.22
C ARG A 56 -36.58 -17.40 16.91
N ARG A 57 -36.21 -17.69 18.15
CA ARG A 57 -35.15 -16.96 18.88
C ARG A 57 -33.78 -17.15 18.24
N LEU A 58 -33.44 -18.36 17.83
CA LEU A 58 -32.19 -18.63 17.11
C LEU A 58 -32.16 -17.91 15.75
N ARG A 59 -33.25 -17.92 15.00
CA ARG A 59 -33.36 -17.17 13.73
C ARG A 59 -33.24 -15.67 13.97
N ALA A 60 -33.90 -15.12 15.00
CA ALA A 60 -33.79 -13.71 15.34
C ALA A 60 -32.36 -13.33 15.78
N ALA A 61 -31.73 -14.15 16.62
CA ALA A 61 -30.34 -13.96 17.04
C ALA A 61 -29.38 -14.01 15.84
N ALA A 62 -29.57 -14.95 14.91
CA ALA A 62 -28.77 -15.03 13.68
C ALA A 62 -28.96 -13.78 12.80
N LEU A 63 -30.19 -13.30 12.63
CA LEU A 63 -30.45 -12.07 11.86
C LEU A 63 -29.84 -10.83 12.52
N VAL A 64 -29.91 -10.74 13.85
CA VAL A 64 -29.25 -9.66 14.61
C VAL A 64 -27.73 -9.73 14.43
N LEU A 65 -27.13 -10.92 14.54
CA LEU A 65 -25.70 -11.11 14.32
C LEU A 65 -25.29 -10.68 12.90
N VAL A 66 -26.00 -11.14 11.88
CA VAL A 66 -25.75 -10.76 10.48
C VAL A 66 -25.90 -9.25 10.30
N SER A 67 -26.91 -8.64 10.90
CA SER A 67 -27.12 -7.19 10.84
C SER A 67 -25.97 -6.42 11.51
N VAL A 68 -25.50 -6.87 12.68
CA VAL A 68 -24.34 -6.27 13.37
C VAL A 68 -23.06 -6.42 12.54
N VAL A 69 -22.85 -7.57 11.90
CA VAL A 69 -21.69 -7.78 11.03
C VAL A 69 -21.76 -6.85 9.80
N LEU A 70 -22.90 -6.79 9.12
CA LEU A 70 -23.07 -6.01 7.89
C LEU A 70 -23.08 -4.49 8.14
N LEU A 71 -23.66 -4.02 9.25
CA LEU A 71 -23.76 -2.59 9.55
C LEU A 71 -22.64 -2.07 10.47
N GLY A 72 -21.99 -2.96 11.22
CA GLY A 72 -20.92 -2.59 12.16
C GLY A 72 -19.55 -3.03 11.65
N ALA A 73 -19.32 -4.34 11.59
CA ALA A 73 -17.98 -4.88 11.33
C ALA A 73 -17.48 -4.55 9.92
N VAL A 74 -18.34 -4.67 8.90
CA VAL A 74 -17.96 -4.42 7.50
C VAL A 74 -17.62 -2.93 7.28
N PRO A 75 -18.46 -1.94 7.62
CA PRO A 75 -18.11 -0.53 7.46
C PRO A 75 -16.89 -0.13 8.28
N LEU A 76 -16.73 -0.68 9.49
CA LEU A 76 -15.56 -0.42 10.32
C LEU A 76 -14.28 -0.94 9.66
N PHE A 77 -14.29 -2.18 9.15
CA PHE A 77 -13.14 -2.77 8.47
C PHE A 77 -12.72 -1.96 7.24
N PHE A 78 -13.67 -1.61 6.37
CA PHE A 78 -13.39 -0.78 5.21
C PHE A 78 -13.01 0.65 5.58
N GLY A 79 -13.60 1.21 6.64
CA GLY A 79 -13.28 2.52 7.20
C GLY A 79 -11.83 2.60 7.71
N ILE A 80 -11.39 1.62 8.48
CA ILE A 80 -9.99 1.54 8.95
C ILE A 80 -9.07 1.37 7.74
N ARG A 81 -9.40 0.45 6.82
CA ARG A 81 -8.55 0.17 5.66
C ARG A 81 -8.40 1.37 4.73
N THR A 82 -9.44 2.18 4.54
CA THR A 82 -9.34 3.40 3.73
C THR A 82 -8.51 4.49 4.42
N LEU A 83 -8.56 4.59 5.74
CA LEU A 83 -7.74 5.55 6.50
C LEU A 83 -6.25 5.14 6.53
N SER A 84 -5.97 3.85 6.39
CA SER A 84 -4.61 3.32 6.36
C SER A 84 -3.95 3.35 4.97
N ARG A 85 -4.71 3.57 3.88
CA ARG A 85 -4.11 3.73 2.55
C ARG A 85 -3.38 5.07 2.44
N ASP A 86 -2.18 5.04 1.86
CA ASP A 86 -1.43 6.25 1.60
C ASP A 86 -1.75 6.79 0.19
N PRO A 87 -2.22 8.04 0.05
CA PRO A 87 -2.63 8.59 -1.24
C PRO A 87 -1.46 8.72 -2.23
N VAL A 88 -0.20 8.68 -1.78
CA VAL A 88 0.94 8.71 -2.70
C VAL A 88 0.98 7.47 -3.57
N PHE A 89 0.61 6.29 -3.05
CA PHE A 89 0.56 5.07 -3.86
C PHE A 89 -0.57 5.13 -4.89
N ASP A 90 -1.71 5.73 -4.54
CA ASP A 90 -2.80 5.96 -5.50
C ASP A 90 -2.35 6.91 -6.63
N ASN A 91 -1.50 7.90 -6.34
CA ASN A 91 -0.90 8.76 -7.37
C ASN A 91 0.13 8.01 -8.22
N LEU A 92 0.95 7.15 -7.61
CA LEU A 92 1.91 6.32 -8.34
C LEU A 92 1.21 5.29 -9.26
N ASP A 93 0.04 4.78 -8.84
CA ASP A 93 -0.80 3.91 -9.67
C ASP A 93 -1.39 4.66 -10.87
N GLN A 94 -1.57 5.98 -10.75
CA GLN A 94 -2.09 6.86 -11.81
C GLN A 94 -1.02 7.34 -12.81
N LEU A 95 0.26 7.00 -12.61
CA LEU A 95 1.34 7.36 -13.55
C LEU A 95 1.12 6.82 -14.98
N GLY A 96 0.21 5.86 -15.17
CA GLY A 96 -0.14 5.36 -16.50
C GLY A 96 0.96 4.52 -17.13
N VAL A 97 1.83 3.91 -16.32
CA VAL A 97 2.85 2.98 -16.80
C VAL A 97 2.17 1.71 -17.36
N PRO A 98 2.68 1.14 -18.47
CA PRO A 98 2.13 -0.06 -19.07
C PRO A 98 2.29 -1.27 -18.14
N GLY A 99 1.38 -2.24 -18.26
CA GLY A 99 1.34 -3.41 -17.37
C GLY A 99 2.63 -4.22 -17.31
N TRP A 100 3.40 -4.29 -18.39
CA TRP A 100 4.70 -4.98 -18.41
C TRP A 100 5.77 -4.28 -17.55
N ALA A 101 5.66 -2.96 -17.37
CA ALA A 101 6.59 -2.18 -16.53
C ALA A 101 6.20 -2.24 -15.05
N ALA A 102 4.94 -2.62 -14.78
CA ALA A 102 4.36 -2.75 -13.46
C ALA A 102 3.79 -4.13 -13.17
N ALA A 103 4.51 -5.18 -13.57
CA ALA A 103 4.01 -6.56 -13.51
C ALA A 103 3.74 -7.03 -12.07
N LYS A 104 4.61 -6.63 -11.12
CA LYS A 104 4.42 -6.92 -9.69
C LYS A 104 4.86 -5.74 -8.84
N THR A 105 3.97 -5.23 -7.99
CA THR A 105 4.23 -4.10 -7.09
C THR A 105 4.28 -4.56 -5.64
N VAL A 106 5.21 -4.00 -4.87
CA VAL A 106 5.32 -4.16 -3.42
C VAL A 106 5.52 -2.77 -2.82
N ASP A 107 4.61 -2.37 -1.96
CA ASP A 107 4.62 -1.08 -1.29
C ASP A 107 4.99 -1.26 0.19
N ASP A 108 5.88 -0.40 0.66
CA ASP A 108 6.30 -0.32 2.05
C ASP A 108 6.24 1.13 2.55
N VAL A 109 5.87 1.29 3.82
CA VAL A 109 5.78 2.59 4.48
C VAL A 109 6.48 2.52 5.81
N SER A 110 7.46 3.40 5.99
CA SER A 110 8.20 3.56 7.23
C SER A 110 8.09 5.00 7.75
N GLY A 111 8.45 5.22 9.02
CA GLY A 111 8.41 6.54 9.66
C GLY A 111 7.00 7.03 10.04
N SER A 112 6.92 8.30 10.44
CA SER A 112 5.71 8.92 11.03
C SER A 112 5.02 9.89 10.08
N ARG A 113 3.69 9.83 10.00
CA ARG A 113 2.87 10.80 9.23
C ARG A 113 2.98 12.22 9.78
N TRP A 114 3.29 12.34 11.06
CA TRP A 114 3.42 13.60 11.77
C TRP A 114 4.89 14.04 11.89
N CYS A 115 5.82 13.32 11.25
CA CYS A 115 7.26 13.54 11.41
C CYS A 115 7.71 13.54 12.87
N LEU A 116 7.15 12.66 13.69
CA LEU A 116 7.66 12.40 15.04
C LEU A 116 8.91 11.51 14.90
N LEU A 117 10.09 12.09 15.14
CA LEU A 117 11.40 11.50 14.87
C LEU A 117 11.70 11.41 13.36
N ASP A 118 11.23 10.36 12.70
CA ASP A 118 11.41 10.15 11.26
C ASP A 118 10.15 10.55 10.50
N CYS A 119 10.29 11.35 9.46
CA CYS A 119 9.19 11.60 8.54
C CYS A 119 8.83 10.33 7.76
N ARG A 120 7.58 10.27 7.29
CA ARG A 120 7.09 9.13 6.52
C ARG A 120 7.84 9.00 5.19
N LEU A 121 8.54 7.88 5.02
CA LEU A 121 9.15 7.42 3.79
C LEU A 121 8.26 6.36 3.15
N ARG A 122 8.07 6.44 1.83
CA ARG A 122 7.26 5.51 1.06
C ARG A 122 8.12 4.88 0.00
N GLU A 123 8.17 3.57 -0.01
CA GLU A 123 8.99 2.82 -0.94
C GLU A 123 8.09 1.91 -1.74
N ARG A 124 8.23 1.94 -3.06
CA ARG A 124 7.58 1.02 -3.97
C ARG A 124 8.65 0.29 -4.74
N THR A 125 8.61 -1.03 -4.69
CA THR A 125 9.43 -1.89 -5.54
C THR A 125 8.55 -2.53 -6.60
N VAL A 126 8.98 -2.47 -7.85
CA VAL A 126 8.22 -2.98 -8.99
C VAL A 126 9.09 -3.87 -9.85
N THR A 127 8.59 -5.05 -10.21
CA THR A 127 9.21 -5.91 -11.23
C THR A 127 8.66 -5.55 -12.60
N SER A 128 9.56 -5.35 -13.56
CA SER A 128 9.27 -5.12 -14.97
C SER A 128 9.76 -6.29 -15.80
N GLU A 129 9.03 -6.63 -16.86
CA GLU A 129 9.36 -7.72 -17.78
C GLU A 129 10.46 -7.34 -18.79
N LYS A 130 10.76 -6.05 -18.94
CA LYS A 130 11.70 -5.54 -19.95
C LYS A 130 12.99 -4.99 -19.34
N SER A 131 13.95 -4.66 -20.21
CA SER A 131 15.27 -4.18 -19.81
C SER A 131 15.20 -2.91 -18.95
N PRO A 132 16.23 -2.64 -18.12
CA PRO A 132 16.30 -1.44 -17.31
C PRO A 132 16.16 -0.14 -18.12
N GLU A 133 16.73 -0.08 -19.32
CA GLU A 133 16.73 1.12 -20.18
C GLU A 133 15.33 1.45 -20.69
N GLU A 134 14.61 0.45 -21.21
CA GLU A 134 13.24 0.65 -21.70
C GLU A 134 12.29 0.99 -20.55
N THR A 135 12.46 0.30 -19.42
CA THR A 135 11.67 0.54 -18.20
C THR A 135 11.91 1.96 -17.67
N ALA A 136 13.16 2.39 -17.56
CA ALA A 136 13.50 3.74 -17.11
C ALA A 136 12.85 4.81 -17.98
N LYS A 137 12.95 4.68 -19.31
CA LYS A 137 12.34 5.64 -20.24
C LYS A 137 10.83 5.79 -20.00
N VAL A 138 10.13 4.68 -19.85
CA VAL A 138 8.68 4.68 -19.63
C VAL A 138 8.30 5.33 -18.30
N TYR A 139 9.03 5.03 -17.23
CA TYR A 139 8.79 5.67 -15.93
C TYR A 139 9.09 7.17 -15.95
N GLU A 140 10.18 7.59 -16.58
CA GLU A 140 10.53 9.01 -16.70
C GLU A 140 9.52 9.77 -17.57
N ASP A 141 9.05 9.16 -18.66
CA ASP A 141 7.99 9.73 -19.51
C ASP A 141 6.68 9.88 -18.74
N ALA A 142 6.27 8.85 -17.99
CA ALA A 142 5.10 8.87 -17.13
C ALA A 142 5.18 9.94 -16.04
N LEU A 143 6.31 10.04 -15.34
CA LEU A 143 6.56 11.08 -14.34
C LEU A 143 6.42 12.48 -14.92
N ARG A 144 7.00 12.73 -16.10
CA ARG A 144 6.87 14.03 -16.79
C ARG A 144 5.43 14.36 -17.16
N GLN A 145 4.66 13.37 -17.66
CA GLN A 145 3.25 13.54 -18.00
C GLN A 145 2.39 13.83 -16.77
N ASP A 146 2.72 13.23 -15.64
CA ASP A 146 2.07 13.44 -14.34
C ASP A 146 2.59 14.70 -13.59
N GLY A 147 3.35 15.56 -14.27
CA GLY A 147 3.77 16.87 -13.76
C GLY A 147 4.98 16.86 -12.82
N TRP A 148 5.65 15.72 -12.65
CA TRP A 148 6.93 15.67 -11.96
C TRP A 148 8.01 16.35 -12.79
N ARG A 149 8.87 17.11 -12.11
CA ARG A 149 9.98 17.82 -12.75
C ARG A 149 11.32 17.15 -12.40
N PRO A 150 12.21 16.95 -13.38
CA PRO A 150 13.57 16.49 -13.09
C PRO A 150 14.25 17.45 -12.11
N TRP A 151 14.85 16.90 -11.07
CA TRP A 151 15.46 17.67 -10.00
C TRP A 151 16.97 17.39 -9.95
N LYS A 152 17.74 18.31 -10.53
CA LYS A 152 19.21 18.22 -10.56
C LYS A 152 19.78 18.84 -9.28
N VAL A 153 20.29 17.98 -8.39
CA VAL A 153 20.98 18.35 -7.15
C VAL A 153 22.26 17.56 -6.99
N SER A 154 23.22 18.09 -6.25
CA SER A 154 24.56 17.51 -6.09
C SER A 154 24.56 16.11 -5.46
N ARG A 155 23.53 15.76 -4.68
CA ARG A 155 23.37 14.45 -4.01
C ARG A 155 22.30 13.58 -4.71
N CYS A 156 22.27 13.60 -6.03
CA CYS A 156 21.41 12.75 -6.84
C CYS A 156 22.19 12.10 -8.00
N PRO A 157 22.48 10.78 -7.94
CA PRO A 157 22.32 9.90 -6.78
C PRO A 157 23.28 10.29 -5.63
N GLU A 158 22.97 9.87 -4.41
CA GLU A 158 23.87 10.06 -3.26
C GLU A 158 25.15 9.21 -3.38
N GLN A 159 25.04 8.03 -3.99
CA GLN A 159 26.16 7.11 -4.24
C GLN A 159 26.11 6.62 -5.69
N GLN A 160 27.26 6.26 -6.26
CA GLN A 160 27.28 5.62 -7.57
C GLN A 160 26.56 4.27 -7.49
N THR A 161 25.55 4.09 -8.35
CA THR A 161 24.71 2.89 -8.37
C THR A 161 24.70 2.29 -9.76
N LYS A 162 24.62 0.96 -9.84
CA LYS A 162 24.38 0.26 -11.12
C LYS A 162 22.91 0.47 -11.52
N GLY A 163 22.67 0.85 -12.78
CA GLY A 163 21.34 1.16 -13.32
C GLY A 163 21.08 2.66 -13.52
N SER A 164 19.85 3.00 -13.92
CA SER A 164 19.40 4.39 -14.11
C SER A 164 18.84 4.94 -12.80
N TYR A 165 19.45 5.99 -12.28
CA TYR A 165 18.97 6.70 -11.09
C TYR A 165 18.64 8.16 -11.42
N THR A 166 17.41 8.57 -11.15
CA THR A 166 16.95 9.94 -11.39
C THR A 166 16.15 10.47 -10.21
N CYS A 167 16.25 11.79 -9.97
CA CYS A 167 15.48 12.46 -8.92
C CYS A 167 14.46 13.42 -9.52
N TRP A 168 13.33 13.50 -8.84
CA TRP A 168 12.15 14.19 -9.29
C TRP A 168 11.53 14.98 -8.14
N ARG A 169 10.86 16.06 -8.49
CA ARG A 169 10.13 16.89 -7.53
C ARG A 169 8.78 17.28 -8.09
N ARG A 170 7.76 17.24 -7.22
CA ARG A 170 6.42 17.74 -7.49
C ARG A 170 5.83 18.24 -6.18
N ASP A 171 5.41 19.50 -6.17
CA ASP A 171 4.84 20.16 -5.00
C ASP A 171 5.72 20.01 -3.73
N GLU A 172 5.18 19.38 -2.69
CA GLU A 172 5.82 19.08 -1.41
C GLU A 172 6.55 17.73 -1.36
N LEU A 173 6.65 17.01 -2.49
CA LEU A 173 7.26 15.68 -2.56
C LEU A 173 8.54 15.68 -3.38
N THR A 174 9.49 14.87 -2.93
CA THR A 174 10.65 14.44 -3.72
C THR A 174 10.55 12.94 -3.96
N LEU A 175 10.98 12.52 -5.15
CA LEU A 175 10.93 11.14 -5.61
C LEU A 175 12.29 10.74 -6.16
N ASP A 176 12.82 9.64 -5.65
CA ASP A 176 14.00 8.97 -6.19
C ASP A 176 13.52 7.76 -7.01
N LEU A 177 13.86 7.74 -8.29
CA LEU A 177 13.58 6.63 -9.20
C LEU A 177 14.89 5.90 -9.47
N TRP A 178 14.94 4.61 -9.17
CA TRP A 178 16.08 3.75 -9.49
C TRP A 178 15.63 2.51 -10.25
N VAL A 179 16.07 2.38 -11.50
CA VAL A 179 15.78 1.24 -12.36
C VAL A 179 17.05 0.46 -12.62
N ARG A 180 17.05 -0.84 -12.30
CA ARG A 180 18.24 -1.69 -12.38
C ARG A 180 17.90 -3.11 -12.82
N GLU A 181 18.93 -3.90 -13.09
CA GLU A 181 18.79 -5.34 -13.28
C GLU A 181 18.32 -6.02 -11.98
N PRO A 182 17.52 -7.10 -12.07
CA PRO A 182 17.06 -7.83 -10.89
C PRO A 182 18.24 -8.54 -10.19
N THR A 183 18.21 -8.63 -8.86
CA THR A 183 19.18 -9.45 -8.11
C THR A 183 18.75 -10.92 -8.14
N CYS A 184 19.48 -11.76 -8.85
CA CYS A 184 19.19 -13.20 -9.02
C CYS A 184 19.68 -14.09 -7.89
N VAL A 185 19.71 -13.58 -6.65
CA VAL A 185 20.06 -14.40 -5.50
C VAL A 185 18.77 -15.00 -4.97
N PRO A 186 18.60 -16.33 -4.99
CA PRO A 186 17.44 -16.95 -4.36
C PRO A 186 17.38 -16.56 -2.88
N PRO A 187 16.18 -16.31 -2.32
CA PRO A 187 16.05 -16.02 -0.90
C PRO A 187 16.65 -17.18 -0.09
N PRO A 188 17.31 -16.90 1.05
CA PRO A 188 17.86 -17.96 1.89
C PRO A 188 16.73 -18.90 2.31
N VAL A 189 16.94 -20.20 2.10
CA VAL A 189 16.03 -21.24 2.58
C VAL A 189 16.21 -21.38 4.09
N ASP A 190 15.11 -21.54 4.83
CA ASP A 190 15.14 -21.69 6.29
C ASP A 190 16.03 -22.88 6.69
N GLY A 191 17.09 -22.60 7.44
CA GLY A 191 18.05 -23.61 7.93
C GLY A 191 19.39 -23.66 7.21
N GLU A 192 19.58 -22.89 6.13
CA GLU A 192 20.85 -22.81 5.40
C GLU A 192 21.49 -21.43 5.57
N PRO A 193 22.83 -21.34 5.69
CA PRO A 193 23.50 -20.04 5.87
C PRO A 193 23.17 -19.10 4.72
N ALA A 194 22.79 -17.86 5.03
CA ALA A 194 22.62 -16.82 4.03
C ALA A 194 23.90 -16.69 3.21
N VAL A 195 23.82 -16.96 1.91
CA VAL A 195 24.95 -16.84 1.00
C VAL A 195 25.32 -15.37 0.92
N VAL A 196 26.45 -15.01 1.54
CA VAL A 196 27.02 -13.67 1.45
C VAL A 196 27.48 -13.49 -0.01
N PRO A 197 27.05 -12.43 -0.72
CA PRO A 197 27.51 -12.21 -2.08
C PRO A 197 29.04 -12.07 -2.07
N SER A 198 29.72 -13.02 -2.68
CA SER A 198 31.13 -12.85 -3.07
C SER A 198 31.13 -12.10 -4.40
N ASP A 199 32.03 -11.14 -4.58
CA ASP A 199 32.20 -10.33 -5.81
C ASP A 199 32.53 -11.15 -7.07
N ASP A 200 32.65 -12.47 -6.93
CA ASP A 200 32.84 -13.39 -8.04
C ASP A 200 31.53 -13.59 -8.81
N SER A 201 31.49 -13.02 -10.00
CA SER A 201 30.42 -13.10 -11.01
C SER A 201 30.15 -14.52 -11.54
N SER A 202 30.45 -15.59 -10.80
CA SER A 202 30.38 -16.98 -11.27
C SER A 202 29.45 -17.90 -10.48
N ALA A 203 28.82 -17.45 -9.40
CA ALA A 203 27.61 -18.13 -8.92
C ALA A 203 26.57 -17.93 -10.01
N ALA A 204 26.25 -18.99 -10.76
CA ALA A 204 25.36 -18.96 -11.92
C ALA A 204 24.00 -18.37 -11.54
N ALA A 205 23.91 -17.05 -11.63
CA ALA A 205 22.68 -16.30 -11.62
C ALA A 205 21.88 -16.87 -12.79
N THR A 206 20.80 -17.59 -12.48
CA THR A 206 19.78 -17.85 -13.50
C THR A 206 19.42 -16.49 -14.07
N GLU A 207 19.64 -16.26 -15.36
CA GLU A 207 19.45 -14.95 -16.00
C GLU A 207 18.07 -14.39 -15.64
N CYS A 208 18.01 -13.46 -14.69
CA CYS A 208 16.75 -12.80 -14.38
C CYS A 208 16.50 -11.82 -15.51
N THR A 209 15.57 -12.21 -16.38
CA THR A 209 15.08 -11.32 -17.42
C THR A 209 14.27 -10.21 -16.77
N GLY A 210 14.31 -9.02 -17.37
CA GLY A 210 13.53 -7.87 -16.95
C GLY A 210 14.33 -6.88 -16.11
N SER A 211 13.62 -6.14 -15.26
CA SER A 211 14.23 -5.11 -14.42
C SER A 211 13.47 -4.90 -13.12
N LEU A 212 14.14 -4.26 -12.17
CA LEU A 212 13.62 -3.91 -10.87
C LEU A 212 13.62 -2.38 -10.73
N VAL A 213 12.45 -1.83 -10.46
CA VAL A 213 12.23 -0.40 -10.22
C VAL A 213 12.05 -0.20 -8.72
N SER A 214 12.81 0.74 -8.15
CA SER A 214 12.65 1.22 -6.79
C SER A 214 12.27 2.70 -6.85
N VAL A 215 11.10 3.02 -6.34
CA VAL A 215 10.58 4.37 -6.21
C VAL A 215 10.55 4.71 -4.74
N LYS A 216 11.29 5.75 -4.33
CA LYS A 216 11.23 6.27 -2.96
C LYS A 216 10.61 7.65 -2.98
N VAL A 217 9.53 7.86 -2.25
CA VAL A 217 8.84 9.15 -2.15
C VAL A 217 8.88 9.64 -0.71
N ARG A 218 9.32 10.88 -0.53
CA ARG A 218 9.40 11.55 0.77
C ARG A 218 8.86 12.96 0.68
N ASN A 219 8.57 13.57 1.83
CA ASN A 219 8.25 15.00 1.87
C ASN A 219 9.55 15.80 1.64
N ALA A 220 9.47 16.85 0.85
CA ALA A 220 10.60 17.72 0.53
C ALA A 220 11.27 18.30 1.79
N ILE A 221 10.51 18.54 2.87
CA ILE A 221 11.05 19.01 4.16
C ILE A 221 12.01 17.99 4.81
N ASP A 222 11.76 16.70 4.62
CA ASP A 222 12.60 15.62 5.14
C ASP A 222 13.84 15.38 4.26
N ASP A 223 13.78 15.83 3.01
CA ASP A 223 14.87 15.64 2.08
C ASP A 223 16.02 16.61 2.37
N GLU A 224 17.11 16.09 2.94
CA GLU A 224 18.36 16.83 3.24
C GLU A 224 18.92 17.60 2.04
N ARG A 225 18.57 17.22 0.80
CA ARG A 225 19.03 17.90 -0.41
C ARG A 225 18.29 19.21 -0.66
N THR A 226 17.16 19.44 0.00
CA THR A 226 16.43 20.72 -0.04
C THR A 226 16.93 21.72 1.00
N ARG A 227 17.64 21.25 2.03
CA ARG A 227 18.16 22.11 3.09
C ARG A 227 19.31 22.97 2.56
N PRO A 228 19.47 24.21 3.06
CA PRO A 228 20.65 25.01 2.78
C PRO A 228 21.91 24.22 3.13
N GLN A 229 22.83 24.10 2.19
CA GLN A 229 24.13 23.49 2.48
C GLN A 229 24.89 24.45 3.41
N PRO A 230 25.54 23.96 4.47
CA PRO A 230 26.44 24.79 5.26
C PRO A 230 27.52 25.32 4.32
N THR A 231 27.67 26.64 4.25
CA THR A 231 28.79 27.28 3.58
C THR A 231 30.02 27.01 4.42
N ASN A 232 30.79 25.99 4.07
CA ASN A 232 32.14 25.83 4.61
C ASN A 232 33.02 26.90 3.96
N ASP A 233 33.05 28.09 4.56
CA ASP A 233 34.05 29.11 4.23
C ASP A 233 35.40 28.60 4.77
N PRO A 234 36.37 28.27 3.90
CA PRO A 234 37.66 27.76 4.34
C PRO A 234 38.44 28.77 5.18
N SER A 235 38.07 30.06 5.17
CA SER A 235 38.65 31.08 6.06
C SER A 235 38.12 31.02 7.50
N LEU A 236 37.03 30.27 7.75
CA LEU A 236 36.45 30.06 9.08
C LEU A 236 36.82 28.70 9.69
N THR A 237 37.39 27.79 8.91
CA THR A 237 38.11 26.62 9.41
C THR A 237 39.57 27.02 9.61
N GLY A 238 39.97 27.24 10.87
CA GLY A 238 41.36 27.57 11.20
C GLY A 238 42.34 26.54 10.64
N GLU A 239 43.50 27.02 10.19
CA GLU A 239 44.63 26.25 9.69
C GLU A 239 44.85 24.92 10.46
N ASP A 240 45.17 23.88 9.69
CA ASP A 240 45.50 22.53 10.12
C ASP A 240 46.47 22.50 11.34
N PRO A 241 46.11 21.87 12.48
CA PRO A 241 46.93 21.89 13.70
C PRO A 241 48.20 21.05 13.62
N PHE A 242 48.49 20.39 12.50
CA PHE A 242 49.70 19.58 12.35
C PHE A 242 50.55 20.04 11.17
N PRO A 243 51.41 21.06 11.34
CA PRO A 243 52.50 21.26 10.40
C PRO A 243 53.37 20.01 10.44
N THR A 244 53.39 19.23 9.36
CA THR A 244 54.44 18.24 9.14
C THR A 244 55.76 19.01 9.02
N VAL A 245 56.49 19.10 10.14
CA VAL A 245 57.86 19.63 10.19
C VAL A 245 58.70 18.76 9.25
N SER A 246 58.90 19.25 8.04
CA SER A 246 59.62 18.59 6.95
C SER A 246 61.03 19.14 6.82
N GLY A 247 61.63 19.48 7.97
CA GLY A 247 63.02 19.92 8.07
C GLY A 247 63.62 19.48 9.39
N ASP A 248 64.64 18.62 9.33
CA ASP A 248 65.51 18.31 10.45
C ASP A 248 66.43 19.53 10.71
N PRO A 249 66.29 20.25 11.83
CA PRO A 249 67.03 21.48 12.08
C PRO A 249 68.51 21.25 12.45
N LEU A 250 69.03 20.03 12.33
CA LEU A 250 70.44 19.70 12.64
C LEU A 250 71.29 19.30 11.42
N GLY A 251 70.77 19.48 10.20
CA GLY A 251 71.41 19.01 8.96
C GLY A 251 72.50 19.89 8.34
N GLU A 252 72.70 21.14 8.80
CA GLU A 252 73.76 21.99 8.23
C GLU A 252 75.10 21.73 8.91
N LEU A 253 75.87 20.84 8.26
CA LEU A 253 77.29 20.60 8.51
C LEU A 253 78.07 21.91 8.39
N THR A 254 78.74 22.28 9.47
CA THR A 254 79.70 23.38 9.55
C THR A 254 80.76 23.26 8.44
N PRO A 255 81.04 24.30 7.62
CA PRO A 255 82.11 24.24 6.64
C PRO A 255 83.47 24.23 7.34
N SER A 256 84.35 23.30 6.96
CA SER A 256 85.73 23.23 7.48
C SER A 256 86.55 24.42 6.99
N PRO A 257 87.38 25.04 7.85
CA PRO A 257 88.27 26.12 7.45
C PRO A 257 89.43 25.58 6.61
N SER A 258 89.76 26.34 5.56
CA SER A 258 90.91 26.18 4.66
C SER A 258 92.23 26.60 5.29
#